data_AF-A0A966VZN1-F1
#
_entry.id   AF-A0A966VZN1-F1
#
_cell.length_a   1.000
_cell.length_b   1.000
_cell.length_c   1.000
_cell.angle_alpha   90.00
_cell.angle_beta   90.00
_cell.angle_gamma   90.00
#
_symmetry.space_group_name_H-M   'P 1'
#
loop_
_entity.id
_entity.type
_entity.pdbx_description
1 polymer ?
#
loop_
_entity_poly.entity_id
_entity_poly.type
_entity_poly.pdbx_seq_one_letter_code
_entity_poly.pdbx_strand_id
1 'polypeptide(L)'
;MWRNSVSRYRYSANELHARMVVTVGVLLAIVFSLIVLGMIWGLLFVSQPLEQSPNDAAFIDLMSTIVVFLTGTLSGLVASNGIKNSKQQEINDVE
;
A
#
# COMPACT_ATOMS: atom_id res chain seq x y z
N MET A 1 -30.36 -16.96 32.64
CA MET A 1 -30.57 -16.36 31.30
C MET A 1 -29.73 -15.08 31.23
N TRP A 2 -28.51 -15.16 30.68
CA TRP A 2 -27.58 -14.03 30.63
C TRP A 2 -27.62 -13.44 29.22
N ARG A 3 -28.17 -12.23 29.08
CA ARG A 3 -28.31 -11.54 27.80
C ARG A 3 -27.03 -10.74 27.52
N ASN A 4 -26.18 -11.24 26.64
CA ASN A 4 -25.05 -10.50 26.08
C ASN A 4 -25.59 -9.43 25.11
N SER A 5 -25.62 -8.17 25.52
CA SER A 5 -25.80 -7.04 24.60
C SER A 5 -24.45 -6.41 24.30
N VAL A 6 -23.71 -7.02 23.37
CA VAL A 6 -22.57 -6.33 22.76
C VAL A 6 -23.17 -5.21 21.89
N SER A 7 -23.17 -3.98 22.40
CA SER A 7 -23.55 -2.81 21.61
C SER A 7 -22.56 -2.71 20.44
N ARG A 8 -22.98 -3.07 19.24
CA ARG A 8 -22.18 -2.90 18.02
C ARG A 8 -21.98 -1.41 17.82
N TYR A 9 -20.79 -0.91 18.16
CA TYR A 9 -20.38 0.45 17.81
C TYR A 9 -20.49 0.60 16.29
N ARG A 10 -21.35 1.51 15.84
CA ARG A 10 -21.53 1.80 14.41
C ARG A 10 -20.47 2.82 14.02
N TYR A 11 -19.49 2.38 13.23
CA TYR A 11 -18.47 3.26 12.70
C TYR A 11 -19.09 4.36 11.84
N SER A 12 -18.57 5.58 11.96
CA SER A 12 -18.90 6.66 11.02
C SER A 12 -18.31 6.37 9.64
N ALA A 13 -18.90 6.93 8.58
CA ALA A 13 -18.38 6.77 7.22
C ALA A 13 -16.91 7.20 7.09
N ASN A 14 -16.53 8.26 7.82
CA ASN A 14 -15.15 8.76 7.86
C ASN A 14 -14.19 7.76 8.51
N GLU A 15 -14.60 7.13 9.61
CA GLU A 15 -13.77 6.15 10.32
C GLU A 15 -13.60 4.86 9.51
N LEU A 16 -14.65 4.42 8.81
CA LEU A 16 -14.59 3.25 7.93
C LEU A 16 -13.65 3.50 6.74
N HIS A 17 -13.75 4.68 6.12
CA HIS A 17 -12.86 5.07 5.02
C HIS A 17 -11.40 5.16 5.47
N ALA A 18 -11.13 5.77 6.64
CA ALA A 18 -9.77 5.86 7.19
C ALA A 18 -9.14 4.47 7.40
N ARG A 19 -9.88 3.54 8.00
CA ARG A 19 -9.40 2.17 8.24
C ARG A 19 -9.16 1.40 6.93
N MET A 20 -10.02 1.59 5.92
CA MET A 20 -9.83 0.98 4.60
C MET A 20 -8.51 1.44 3.96
N VAL A 21 -8.29 2.76 3.92
CA VAL A 21 -7.09 3.37 3.31
C VAL A 21 -5.83 2.94 4.04
N VAL A 22 -5.85 2.89 5.38
CA VAL A 22 -4.71 2.39 6.18
C VAL A 22 -4.45 0.91 5.90
N THR A 23 -5.50 0.07 5.84
CA THR A 23 -5.35 -1.36 5.56
C THR A 23 -4.73 -1.59 4.18
N VAL A 24 -5.18 -0.86 3.16
CA VAL A 24 -4.61 -0.92 1.82
C VAL A 24 -3.15 -0.45 1.83
N GLY A 25 -2.84 0.66 2.49
CA GLY A 25 -1.46 1.15 2.61
C GLY A 25 -0.52 0.14 3.25
N VAL A 26 -0.96 -0.52 4.33
CA VAL A 26 -0.18 -1.57 5.01
C VAL A 26 0.03 -2.79 4.10
N LEU A 27 -1.01 -3.27 3.42
CA LEU A 27 -0.89 -4.39 2.48
C LEU A 27 0.07 -4.07 1.32
N LEU A 28 -0.04 -2.87 0.75
CA LEU A 28 0.86 -2.42 -0.32
C LEU A 28 2.32 -2.33 0.17
N ALA A 29 2.56 -1.81 1.38
CA ALA A 29 3.89 -1.74 1.96
C ALA A 29 4.50 -3.13 2.22
N ILE A 30 3.70 -4.11 2.65
CA ILE A 30 4.14 -5.49 2.83
C ILE A 30 4.53 -6.11 1.49
N VAL A 31 3.68 -6.00 0.47
CA VAL A 31 3.96 -6.53 -0.88
C VAL A 31 5.23 -5.91 -1.45
N PHE A 32 5.37 -4.58 -1.36
CA PHE A 32 6.56 -3.87 -1.80
C PHE A 32 7.83 -4.37 -1.08
N SER A 33 7.75 -4.50 0.26
CA SER A 33 8.87 -4.97 1.07
C SER A 33 9.29 -6.40 0.71
N LEU A 34 8.33 -7.30 0.51
CA LEU A 34 8.59 -8.68 0.08
C LEU A 34 9.24 -8.74 -1.30
N ILE A 35 8.84 -7.88 -2.24
CA ILE A 35 9.47 -7.81 -3.56
C ILE A 35 10.92 -7.33 -3.45
N VAL A 36 11.19 -6.27 -2.67
CA VAL A 36 12.55 -5.76 -2.47
C VAL A 36 13.44 -6.81 -1.81
N LEU A 37 12.97 -7.43 -0.72
CA LEU A 37 13.71 -8.48 -0.03
C LEU A 37 13.89 -9.72 -0.90
N GLY A 38 12.88 -10.10 -1.68
CA GLY A 38 12.94 -11.20 -2.64
C GLY A 38 13.95 -10.95 -3.75
N MET A 39 14.03 -9.72 -4.27
CA MET A 39 15.04 -9.35 -5.25
C MET A 39 16.45 -9.36 -4.66
N ILE A 40 16.66 -8.78 -3.47
CA ILE A 40 17.97 -8.83 -2.80
C ILE A 40 18.37 -10.28 -2.54
N TRP A 41 17.44 -11.11 -2.07
CA TRP A 41 17.69 -12.52 -1.85
C TRP A 41 18.02 -13.26 -3.15
N GLY A 42 17.28 -12.99 -4.23
CA GLY A 42 17.56 -13.53 -5.57
C GLY A 42 18.92 -13.10 -6.11
N LEU A 43 19.36 -11.87 -5.86
CA LEU A 43 20.68 -11.40 -6.29
C LEU A 43 21.83 -12.02 -5.47
N LEU A 44 21.62 -12.26 -4.17
CA LEU A 44 22.66 -12.79 -3.29
C LEU A 44 22.79 -14.31 -3.34
N PHE A 45 21.69 -15.04 -3.50
CA PHE A 45 21.66 -16.50 -3.35
C PHE A 45 21.24 -17.26 -4.61
N VAL A 46 20.70 -16.59 -5.64
CA VAL A 46 20.34 -17.24 -6.90
C VAL A 46 21.34 -16.85 -7.99
N SER A 47 21.96 -17.86 -8.60
CA SER A 47 22.86 -17.66 -9.75
C SER A 47 22.05 -17.24 -10.97
N GLN A 48 22.37 -16.07 -11.51
CA GLN A 48 21.72 -15.52 -12.70
C GLN A 48 22.62 -15.73 -13.93
N PRO A 49 22.11 -16.31 -15.02
CA PRO A 49 22.87 -16.41 -16.25
C PRO A 49 23.12 -15.01 -16.84
N LEU A 50 24.30 -14.78 -17.43
CA LEU A 50 24.63 -13.50 -18.08
C LEU A 50 23.76 -13.25 -19.31
N GLU A 51 23.36 -14.32 -20.00
CA GLU A 51 22.41 -14.27 -21.10
C GLU A 51 21.04 -14.71 -20.59
N GLN A 52 20.14 -13.73 -20.51
CA GLN A 52 18.79 -13.93 -19.98
C GLN A 52 17.87 -14.51 -21.04
N SER A 53 17.01 -15.48 -20.68
CA SER A 53 16.03 -15.99 -21.63
C SER A 53 15.02 -14.88 -22.00
N PRO A 54 14.50 -14.84 -23.24
CA PRO A 54 13.54 -13.82 -23.67
C PRO A 54 12.29 -13.75 -22.79
N ASN A 55 11.88 -14.90 -22.25
CA ASN A 55 10.72 -14.99 -21.35
C ASN A 55 11.02 -14.36 -19.98
N ASP A 56 12.20 -14.63 -19.42
CA ASP A 56 12.57 -14.08 -18.11
C ASP A 56 12.75 -12.56 -18.18
N ALA A 57 13.30 -12.04 -19.29
CA ALA A 57 13.48 -10.60 -19.51
C ALA A 57 12.14 -9.85 -19.53
N ALA A 58 11.16 -10.38 -20.27
CA ALA A 58 9.82 -9.80 -20.32
C ALA A 58 9.12 -9.84 -18.95
N PHE A 59 9.31 -10.91 -18.19
CA PHE A 59 8.74 -11.02 -16.85
C PHE A 59 9.35 -10.02 -15.87
N ILE A 60 10.68 -9.84 -15.88
CA ILE A 60 11.34 -8.85 -15.02
C ILE A 60 10.90 -7.42 -15.36
N ASP A 61 10.76 -7.09 -16.64
CA ASP A 61 10.30 -5.77 -17.06
C ASP A 61 8.86 -5.48 -16.60
N LEU A 62 7.98 -6.48 -16.70
CA LEU A 62 6.63 -6.42 -16.15
C LEU A 62 6.63 -6.25 -14.62
N MET A 63 7.48 -7.02 -13.92
CA MET A 63 7.61 -6.90 -12.46
C MET A 63 8.12 -5.51 -12.04
N SER A 64 9.14 -4.98 -12.72
CA SER A 64 9.67 -3.63 -12.50
C SER A 64 8.58 -2.56 -12.68
N THR A 65 7.80 -2.67 -13.76
CA THR A 65 6.67 -1.79 -14.04
C THR A 65 5.62 -1.82 -12.93
N ILE A 66 5.26 -3.02 -12.45
CA ILE A 66 4.31 -3.18 -11.34
C ILE A 66 4.89 -2.55 -10.06
N VAL A 67 6.17 -2.74 -9.74
CA VAL A 67 6.80 -2.15 -8.55
C VAL A 67 6.79 -0.63 -8.59
N VAL A 68 7.10 -0.03 -9.73
CA VAL A 68 7.03 1.43 -9.92
C VAL A 68 5.59 1.92 -9.75
N PHE A 69 4.63 1.22 -10.35
CA PHE A 69 3.22 1.55 -10.21
C PHE A 69 2.76 1.47 -8.75
N LEU A 70 3.08 0.38 -8.04
CA LEU A 70 2.76 0.21 -6.62
C LEU A 70 3.37 1.33 -5.76
N THR A 71 4.64 1.68 -6.00
CA THR A 71 5.30 2.81 -5.32
C THR A 71 4.58 4.13 -5.60
N GLY A 72 4.18 4.36 -6.85
CA GLY A 72 3.38 5.52 -7.26
C GLY A 72 2.02 5.58 -6.56
N THR A 73 1.32 4.45 -6.42
CA THR A 73 0.04 4.40 -5.70
C THR A 73 0.19 4.73 -4.21
N LEU A 74 1.28 4.31 -3.57
CA LEU A 74 1.55 4.64 -2.17
C LEU A 74 1.82 6.15 -1.99
N SER A 75 2.60 6.75 -2.88
CA SER A 75 2.84 8.20 -2.91
C SER A 75 1.54 8.99 -3.09
N GLY A 76 0.69 8.55 -4.03
CA GLY A 76 -0.63 9.17 -4.27
C GLY A 76 -1.57 9.06 -3.06
N LEU A 77 -1.59 7.92 -2.37
CA LEU A 77 -2.42 7.69 -1.19
C LEU A 77 -1.97 8.56 0.00
N VAL A 78 -0.66 8.73 0.21
CA VAL A 78 -0.12 9.62 1.24
C VAL A 78 -0.43 11.09 0.92
N ALA A 79 -0.23 11.52 -0.32
CA ALA A 79 -0.52 12.89 -0.76
C ALA A 79 -2.02 13.24 -0.61
N SER A 80 -2.91 12.32 -0.97
CA SER A 80 -4.36 12.51 -0.85
C SER A 80 -4.80 12.72 0.61
N ASN A 81 -4.22 11.97 1.54
CA ASN A 81 -4.51 12.12 2.97
C ASN A 81 -3.93 13.42 3.56
N GLY A 82 -2.74 13.85 3.10
CA GLY A 82 -2.15 15.13 3.51
C GLY A 82 -3.00 16.34 3.11
N ILE A 83 -3.47 16.38 1.85
CA ILE A 83 -4.28 17.48 1.32
C ILE A 83 -5.65 17.57 2.02
N LYS A 84 -6.27 16.43 2.35
CA LYS A 84 -7.55 16.40 3.06
C LYS A 84 -7.46 17.03 4.45
N ASN A 85 -6.36 16.80 5.16
CA ASN A 85 -6.13 17.35 6.50
C ASN A 85 -5.89 18.86 6.46
N SER A 86 -5.08 19.36 5.51
CA SER A 86 -4.85 20.80 5.33
C SER A 86 -6.13 21.57 5.03
N LYS A 87 -6.99 21.03 4.14
CA LYS A 87 -8.24 21.69 3.75
C LYS A 87 -9.28 21.71 4.87
N GLN A 88 -9.30 20.67 5.71
CA GLN A 88 -10.19 20.64 6.89
C GLN A 88 -9.75 21.65 7.95
N GLN A 89 -8.43 21.83 8.12
CA GLN A 89 -7.87 22.78 9.07
C GLN A 89 -8.17 24.22 8.65
N GLU A 90 -7.98 24.54 7.36
CA GLU A 90 -8.28 25.86 6.80
C GLU A 90 -9.75 26.27 6.95
N ILE A 91 -10.71 25.33 6.84
CA ILE A 91 -12.14 25.64 7.02
C ILE A 91 -12.49 25.89 8.50
N ASN A 92 -11.83 25.20 9.44
CA ASN A 92 -12.09 25.38 10.87
C ASN A 92 -11.48 26.67 11.44
N ASP A 93 -10.46 27.23 10.79
CA ASP A 93 -9.80 28.47 11.22
C ASP A 93 -10.55 29.74 10.74
N VAL A 94 -11.58 29.59 9.90
CA VAL A 94 -12.37 30.70 9.31
C VAL A 94 -13.74 30.86 10.00
N GLU A 95 -14.15 29.91 10.85
CA GLU A 95 -15.36 29.97 11.69
C GLU A 95 -15.04 30.50 13.10
#